data_AF-A0A662VIE0-F1
#
_entry.id   AF-A0A662VIE0-F1
#
_cell.length_a   1.000
_cell.length_b   1.000
_cell.length_c   1.000
_cell.angle_alpha   90.00
_cell.angle_beta   90.00
_cell.angle_gamma   90.00
#
_symmetry.space_group_name_H-M   'P 1'
#
loop_
_entity.id
_entity.type
_entity.pdbx_description
1 polymer ?
#
loop_
_entity_poly.entity_id
_entity_poly.type
_entity_poly.pdbx_seq_one_letter_code
_entity_poly.pdbx_strand_id
1 'polypeptide(L)'
;VREYFLGFIYTVRKREKILIAVNLGGCILPSILAIKALFDLSIQISLIYWAIAFLLTSLLIYISARPVPGVGIVVPMFVPPIFASLISFIIVLASGAPINIIPKHSFSIGVLSSLFGADLLHLKDLQKIGPGVVSIGGAGTFDGIFLTGVFSVIFSLFLI
;
A
#
# COMPACT_ATOMS: atom_id res chain seq x y z
N VAL A 1 20.99 23.62 13.55
CA VAL A 1 22.38 23.81 14.05
C VAL A 1 22.39 25.11 14.84
N ARG A 2 23.04 25.15 16.02
CA ARG A 2 23.28 26.42 16.74
C ARG A 2 24.57 27.00 16.18
N GLU A 3 24.47 28.16 15.55
CA GLU A 3 25.65 28.85 15.04
C GLU A 3 25.89 30.12 15.85
N TYR A 4 27.16 30.35 16.17
CA TYR A 4 27.61 31.54 16.86
C TYR A 4 28.02 32.56 15.79
N PHE A 5 27.29 33.67 15.74
CA PHE A 5 27.65 34.80 14.87
C PHE A 5 27.58 36.06 15.73
N LEU A 6 28.66 36.86 15.77
CA LEU A 6 28.75 38.10 16.55
C LEU A 6 28.33 37.96 18.04
N GLY A 7 28.61 36.83 18.69
CA GLY A 7 28.29 36.61 20.12
C GLY A 7 26.81 36.30 20.42
N PHE A 8 25.93 36.31 19.41
CA PHE A 8 24.54 35.89 19.56
C PHE A 8 24.36 34.44 19.11
N ILE A 9 23.52 33.69 19.86
CA ILE A 9 23.15 32.32 19.51
C ILE A 9 22.03 32.37 18.49
N TYR A 10 22.32 32.04 17.23
CA TYR A 10 21.31 31.90 16.20
C TYR A 10 20.87 30.43 16.09
N THR A 11 19.55 30.21 16.13
CA THR A 11 18.99 28.90 15.79
C THR A 11 18.66 28.89 14.30
N VAL A 12 19.57 28.33 13.50
CA VAL A 12 19.30 28.08 12.08
C VAL A 12 18.47 26.81 11.98
N ARG A 13 17.16 26.96 11.74
CA ARG A 13 16.28 25.86 11.32
C ARG A 13 16.52 25.60 9.84
N LYS A 14 17.39 24.65 9.51
CA LYS A 14 17.54 24.17 8.14
C LYS A 14 16.21 23.52 7.73
N ARG A 15 15.56 24.02 6.67
CA ARG A 15 14.35 23.39 6.14
C ARG A 15 14.74 22.02 5.58
N GLU A 16 14.39 20.98 6.31
CA GLU A 16 14.50 19.60 5.86
C GLU A 16 13.44 19.37 4.78
N LYS A 17 13.88 19.34 3.52
CA LYS A 17 13.00 19.03 2.39
C LYS A 17 12.87 17.51 2.30
N ILE A 18 11.63 17.03 2.25
CA ILE A 18 11.30 15.65 1.91
C ILE A 18 10.80 15.65 0.46
N LEU A 19 11.49 14.93 -0.41
CA LEU A 19 11.04 14.69 -1.79
C LEU A 19 10.23 13.39 -1.79
N ILE A 20 8.96 13.47 -2.17
CA ILE A 20 8.12 12.28 -2.37
C ILE A 20 8.18 11.91 -3.85
N ALA A 21 8.79 10.77 -4.16
CA ALA A 21 8.79 10.17 -5.48
C ALA A 21 7.68 9.10 -5.56
N VAL A 22 7.18 8.83 -6.78
CA VAL A 22 6.20 7.77 -7.03
C VAL A 22 6.76 6.84 -8.09
N ASN A 23 6.82 5.55 -7.77
CA ASN A 23 7.40 4.54 -8.64
C ASN A 23 6.46 4.17 -9.80
N LEU A 24 6.96 4.26 -11.04
CA LEU A 24 6.19 3.90 -12.22
C LEU A 24 5.82 2.40 -12.25
N GLY A 25 6.81 1.52 -12.04
CA GLY A 25 6.63 0.07 -12.10
C GLY A 25 6.06 -0.53 -10.82
N GLY A 26 6.48 -0.01 -9.67
CA GLY A 26 6.08 -0.49 -8.35
C GLY A 26 4.73 0.03 -7.86
N CYS A 27 4.30 1.23 -8.28
CA CYS A 27 3.05 1.86 -7.81
C CYS A 27 2.09 2.21 -8.95
N ILE A 28 2.51 2.96 -9.96
CA ILE A 28 1.58 3.51 -10.98
C ILE A 28 0.98 2.39 -11.84
N LEU A 29 1.81 1.56 -12.49
CA LEU A 29 1.32 0.48 -13.35
C LEU A 29 0.46 -0.53 -12.59
N PRO A 30 0.85 -1.03 -11.40
CA PRO A 30 0.02 -1.94 -10.62
C PRO A 30 -1.31 -1.31 -10.24
N SER A 31 -1.32 -0.04 -9.83
CA SER A 31 -2.55 0.67 -9.46
C SER A 31 -3.52 0.81 -10.64
N ILE A 32 -3.01 1.13 -11.83
CA ILE A 32 -3.82 1.19 -13.05
C ILE A 32 -4.44 -0.19 -13.33
N LEU A 33 -3.66 -1.26 -13.26
CA LEU A 33 -4.15 -2.62 -13.48
C LEU A 33 -5.18 -3.04 -12.41
N ALA A 34 -4.99 -2.64 -11.16
CA ALA A 34 -5.88 -2.96 -10.06
C ALA A 34 -7.22 -2.20 -10.14
N ILE A 35 -7.18 -0.94 -10.59
CA ILE A 35 -8.38 -0.14 -10.90
C ILE A 35 -9.12 -0.72 -12.10
N LYS A 36 -8.40 -1.12 -13.15
CA LYS A 36 -9.00 -1.82 -14.30
C LYS A 36 -9.68 -3.12 -13.85
N ALA A 37 -9.03 -3.90 -12.99
CA ALA A 37 -9.59 -5.12 -12.42
C ALA A 37 -10.85 -4.84 -11.59
N LEU A 38 -10.89 -3.75 -10.83
CA LEU A 38 -12.09 -3.29 -10.12
C LEU A 38 -13.26 -3.03 -11.07
N PHE A 39 -13.03 -2.30 -12.17
CA PHE A 39 -14.08 -2.04 -13.17
C PHE A 39 -14.59 -3.31 -13.87
N ASP A 40 -13.70 -4.27 -14.15
CA ASP A 40 -14.13 -5.57 -14.66
C ASP A 40 -15.01 -6.32 -13.64
N LEU A 41 -14.63 -6.26 -12.36
CA LEU A 41 -15.29 -6.95 -11.26
C LEU A 41 -16.67 -6.36 -10.94
N SER A 42 -16.89 -5.07 -11.16
CA SER A 42 -18.17 -4.42 -10.82
C SER A 42 -19.39 -4.98 -11.56
N ILE A 43 -19.16 -5.76 -12.63
CA ILE A 43 -20.21 -6.48 -13.37
C ILE A 43 -20.60 -7.79 -12.65
N GLN A 44 -19.68 -8.37 -11.87
CA GLN A 44 -19.82 -9.69 -11.26
C GLN A 44 -20.04 -9.63 -9.74
N ILE A 45 -19.55 -8.58 -9.09
CA ILE A 45 -19.69 -8.36 -7.65
C ILE A 45 -20.04 -6.88 -7.39
N SER A 46 -20.96 -6.63 -6.47
CA SER A 46 -21.34 -5.25 -6.12
C SER A 46 -20.16 -4.48 -5.51
N LEU A 47 -20.05 -3.20 -5.87
CA LEU A 47 -18.97 -2.31 -5.42
C LEU A 47 -18.90 -2.20 -3.89
N ILE A 48 -20.02 -2.42 -3.18
CA ILE A 48 -20.05 -2.42 -1.71
C ILE A 48 -19.18 -3.54 -1.11
N TYR A 49 -19.21 -4.74 -1.68
CA TYR A 49 -18.40 -5.86 -1.20
C TYR A 49 -16.91 -5.61 -1.45
N TRP A 50 -16.58 -5.09 -2.62
CA TRP A 50 -15.22 -4.68 -2.94
C TRP A 50 -14.73 -3.59 -1.97
N ALA A 51 -15.56 -2.57 -1.71
CA ALA A 51 -15.23 -1.49 -0.79
C ALA A 51 -15.01 -1.99 0.65
N ILE A 52 -15.84 -2.92 1.13
CA ILE A 52 -15.66 -3.56 2.44
C ILE A 52 -14.32 -4.30 2.48
N ALA A 53 -14.03 -5.13 1.48
CA ALA A 53 -12.76 -5.85 1.40
C ALA A 53 -11.56 -4.89 1.39
N PHE A 54 -11.65 -3.81 0.62
CA PHE A 54 -10.62 -2.80 0.49
C PHE A 54 -10.38 -2.08 1.82
N LEU A 55 -11.44 -1.64 2.49
CA LEU A 55 -11.33 -0.91 3.76
C LEU A 55 -10.76 -1.81 4.88
N LEU A 56 -11.26 -3.04 5.00
CA LEU A 56 -10.77 -3.99 5.99
C LEU A 56 -9.30 -4.33 5.76
N THR A 57 -8.92 -4.66 4.52
CA THR A 57 -7.54 -5.01 4.19
C THR A 57 -6.62 -3.81 4.39
N SER A 58 -7.04 -2.61 3.99
CA SER A 58 -6.25 -1.38 4.19
C SER A 58 -6.01 -1.09 5.66
N LEU A 59 -7.03 -1.28 6.50
CA LEU A 59 -6.92 -1.08 7.95
C LEU A 59 -5.90 -2.06 8.57
N LEU A 60 -5.96 -3.34 8.19
CA LEU A 60 -5.02 -4.34 8.68
C LEU A 60 -3.58 -4.06 8.24
N ILE A 61 -3.39 -3.64 6.99
CA ILE A 61 -2.08 -3.23 6.46
C ILE A 61 -1.57 -1.99 7.20
N TYR A 62 -2.44 -0.99 7.42
CA TYR A 62 -2.10 0.23 8.14
C TYR A 62 -1.59 -0.07 9.56
N ILE A 63 -2.30 -0.91 10.32
CA ILE A 63 -1.89 -1.29 11.68
C ILE A 63 -0.59 -2.11 11.68
N SER A 64 -0.31 -2.84 10.60
CA SER A 64 0.90 -3.65 10.45
C SER A 64 2.13 -2.84 10.01
N ALA A 65 1.92 -1.64 9.49
CA ALA A 65 2.97 -0.78 8.97
C ALA A 65 3.66 0.00 10.09
N ARG A 66 4.96 0.26 9.93
CA ARG A 66 5.77 1.02 10.89
C ARG A 66 6.68 2.02 10.16
N PRO A 67 6.68 3.31 10.53
CA PRO A 67 7.66 4.26 10.02
C PRO A 67 9.02 3.99 10.69
N VAL A 68 10.03 3.67 9.91
CA VAL A 68 11.40 3.41 10.36
C VAL A 68 12.33 4.52 9.84
N PRO A 69 13.01 5.25 10.75
CA PRO A 69 13.92 6.33 10.39
C PRO A 69 15.02 5.87 9.41
N GLY A 70 15.24 6.66 8.35
CA GLY A 70 16.23 6.34 7.31
C GLY A 70 15.88 5.17 6.39
N VAL A 71 14.77 4.45 6.61
CA VAL A 71 14.33 3.33 5.77
C VAL A 71 13.05 3.67 5.01
N GLY A 72 12.04 4.21 5.69
CA GLY A 72 10.73 4.46 5.11
C GLY A 72 9.61 3.84 5.93
N ILE A 73 8.47 3.61 5.29
CA ILE A 73 7.36 2.85 5.88
C ILE A 73 7.58 1.38 5.56
N VAL A 74 7.72 0.54 6.58
CA VAL A 74 7.92 -0.91 6.41
C VAL A 74 6.67 -1.68 6.82
N VAL A 75 6.35 -2.71 6.04
CA VAL A 75 5.28 -3.66 6.32
C VAL A 75 5.86 -5.07 6.20
N PRO A 76 5.52 -6.03 7.09
CA PRO A 76 5.98 -7.41 6.94
C PRO A 76 5.53 -7.99 5.60
N MET A 77 6.47 -8.50 4.81
CA MET A 77 6.29 -8.80 3.38
C MET A 77 5.05 -9.64 3.04
N PHE A 78 4.79 -10.69 3.81
CA PHE A 78 3.68 -11.61 3.52
C PHE A 78 2.34 -11.19 4.13
N VAL A 79 2.33 -10.19 5.01
CA VAL A 79 1.10 -9.78 5.70
C VAL A 79 0.06 -9.18 4.73
N PRO A 80 0.40 -8.20 3.87
CA PRO A 80 -0.54 -7.67 2.88
C PRO A 80 -1.13 -8.73 1.93
N PRO A 81 -0.34 -9.59 1.26
CA PRO A 81 -0.92 -10.56 0.31
C PRO A 81 -1.75 -11.65 1.00
N ILE A 82 -1.41 -12.07 2.23
CA ILE A 82 -2.22 -13.01 3.00
C ILE A 82 -3.58 -12.39 3.35
N PHE A 83 -3.60 -11.16 3.87
CA PHE A 83 -4.87 -10.50 4.17
C PHE A 83 -5.72 -10.26 2.93
N ALA A 84 -5.10 -9.79 1.83
CA ALA A 84 -5.82 -9.55 0.59
C ALA A 84 -6.45 -10.83 0.01
N SER A 85 -5.74 -11.96 0.03
CA SER A 85 -6.25 -13.24 -0.46
C SER A 85 -7.36 -13.81 0.44
N LEU A 86 -7.15 -13.84 1.76
CA LEU A 86 -8.15 -14.34 2.71
C LEU A 86 -9.43 -13.49 2.74
N ILE A 87 -9.31 -12.16 2.80
CA ILE A 87 -10.48 -11.28 2.84
C ILE A 87 -11.23 -11.35 1.51
N SER A 88 -10.53 -11.41 0.37
CA SER A 88 -11.18 -11.58 -0.93
C SER A 88 -11.94 -12.90 -1.01
N PHE A 89 -11.34 -14.00 -0.54
CA PHE A 89 -12.00 -15.31 -0.50
C PHE A 89 -13.30 -15.25 0.32
N ILE A 90 -13.24 -14.73 1.55
CA ILE A 90 -14.40 -14.62 2.44
C ILE A 90 -15.49 -13.73 1.83
N ILE A 91 -15.12 -12.55 1.31
CA ILE A 91 -16.08 -11.58 0.77
C ILE A 91 -16.75 -12.09 -0.51
N VAL A 92 -15.99 -12.72 -1.41
CA VAL A 92 -16.55 -13.27 -2.65
C VAL A 92 -17.53 -14.39 -2.32
N LEU A 93 -17.20 -15.31 -1.41
CA LEU A 93 -18.13 -16.35 -0.97
C LEU A 93 -19.39 -15.76 -0.32
N ALA A 94 -19.23 -14.77 0.57
CA ALA A 94 -20.35 -14.12 1.24
C ALA A 94 -21.25 -13.32 0.28
N SER A 95 -20.71 -12.85 -0.83
CA SER A 95 -21.47 -12.13 -1.86
C SER A 95 -22.27 -13.04 -2.81
N GLY A 96 -22.00 -14.35 -2.80
CA GLY A 96 -22.57 -15.30 -3.76
C GLY A 96 -22.03 -15.15 -5.19
N ALA A 97 -20.97 -14.37 -5.38
CA ALA A 97 -20.34 -14.17 -6.67
C ALA A 97 -19.50 -15.39 -7.10
N PRO A 98 -19.24 -15.57 -8.42
CA PRO A 98 -18.52 -16.73 -8.92
C PRO A 98 -17.10 -16.87 -8.34
N ILE A 99 -16.71 -18.09 -7.94
CA ILE A 99 -15.43 -18.33 -7.24
C ILE A 99 -14.19 -18.00 -8.11
N ASN A 100 -14.33 -18.05 -9.43
CA ASN A 100 -13.25 -17.75 -10.38
C ASN A 100 -12.83 -16.27 -10.39
N ILE A 101 -13.60 -15.38 -9.74
CA ILE A 101 -13.23 -13.96 -9.64
C ILE A 101 -12.24 -13.69 -8.50
N ILE A 102 -12.06 -14.63 -7.56
CA ILE A 102 -11.25 -14.42 -6.34
C ILE A 102 -9.80 -14.02 -6.67
N PRO A 103 -9.10 -14.61 -7.66
CA PRO A 103 -7.74 -14.17 -8.01
C PRO A 103 -7.71 -12.72 -8.53
N LYS A 104 -8.68 -12.33 -9.37
CA LYS A 104 -8.78 -10.96 -9.86
C LYS A 104 -9.14 -9.99 -8.74
N HIS A 105 -10.04 -10.39 -7.84
CA HIS A 105 -10.44 -9.61 -6.68
C HIS A 105 -9.27 -9.41 -5.70
N SER A 106 -8.54 -10.47 -5.38
CA SER A 106 -7.37 -10.42 -4.49
C SER A 106 -6.22 -9.58 -5.06
N PHE A 107 -6.03 -9.58 -6.38
CA PHE A 107 -5.09 -8.66 -7.03
C PHE A 107 -5.51 -7.20 -6.81
N SER A 108 -6.76 -6.88 -7.12
CA SER A 108 -7.29 -5.51 -7.00
C SER A 108 -7.24 -5.00 -5.56
N ILE A 109 -7.70 -5.81 -4.61
CA ILE A 109 -7.65 -5.52 -3.17
C ILE A 109 -6.21 -5.42 -2.69
N GLY A 110 -5.34 -6.37 -3.03
CA GLY A 110 -3.95 -6.39 -2.55
C GLY A 110 -3.18 -5.13 -2.95
N VAL A 111 -3.24 -4.75 -4.23
CA VAL A 111 -2.54 -3.56 -4.73
C VAL A 111 -3.10 -2.28 -4.09
N LEU A 112 -4.41 -2.09 -4.16
CA LEU A 112 -5.02 -0.82 -3.73
C LEU A 112 -4.99 -0.67 -2.21
N SER A 113 -5.20 -1.74 -1.46
CA SER A 113 -5.11 -1.70 0.01
C SER A 113 -3.67 -1.58 0.50
N SER A 114 -2.67 -2.13 -0.21
CA SER A 114 -1.27 -1.87 0.13
C SER A 114 -0.91 -0.42 -0.08
N LEU A 115 -1.25 0.16 -1.24
CA LEU A 115 -0.99 1.57 -1.52
C LEU A 115 -1.69 2.48 -0.51
N PHE A 116 -2.97 2.22 -0.24
CA PHE A 116 -3.75 3.06 0.66
C PHE A 116 -3.32 2.89 2.12
N GLY A 117 -3.28 1.65 2.61
CA GLY A 117 -2.99 1.31 3.99
C GLY A 117 -1.53 1.54 4.41
N ALA A 118 -0.57 1.13 3.57
CA ALA A 118 0.84 1.29 3.89
C ALA A 118 1.30 2.72 3.62
N ASP A 119 1.10 3.24 2.40
CA ASP A 119 1.73 4.49 1.98
C ASP A 119 0.86 5.73 2.26
N LEU A 120 -0.36 5.78 1.71
CA LEU A 120 -1.18 7.01 1.74
C LEU A 120 -1.58 7.40 3.16
N LEU A 121 -1.99 6.44 3.99
CA LEU A 121 -2.39 6.72 5.37
C LEU A 121 -1.20 7.13 6.27
N HIS A 122 0.03 6.74 5.93
CA HIS A 122 1.26 7.09 6.67
C HIS A 122 1.99 8.32 6.13
N LEU A 123 1.41 9.05 5.16
CA LEU A 123 2.01 10.32 4.67
C LEU A 123 2.22 11.34 5.80
N LYS A 124 1.43 11.26 6.88
CA LYS A 124 1.59 12.11 8.07
C LYS A 124 2.83 11.75 8.89
N ASP A 125 3.29 10.50 8.79
CA ASP A 125 4.43 9.96 9.52
C ASP A 125 5.76 10.21 8.81
N LEU A 126 5.76 10.79 7.61
CA LEU A 126 6.98 11.13 6.87
C LEU A 126 7.94 12.01 7.68
N GLN A 127 7.41 12.87 8.56
CA GLN A 127 8.21 13.70 9.46
C GLN A 127 9.06 12.88 10.45
N LYS A 128 8.64 11.65 10.76
CA LYS A 128 9.37 10.73 11.65
C LYS A 128 10.51 10.00 10.92
N ILE A 129 10.50 9.98 9.59
CA ILE A 129 11.47 9.26 8.75
C ILE A 129 12.74 10.09 8.56
N GLY A 130 12.58 11.42 8.46
CA GLY A 130 13.68 12.39 8.31
C GLY A 130 13.79 13.00 6.91
N PRO A 131 14.76 13.91 6.70
CA PRO A 131 15.01 14.54 5.41
C PRO A 131 15.50 13.53 4.38
N GLY A 132 15.15 13.73 3.10
CA GLY A 132 15.64 12.89 2.01
C GLY A 132 14.59 12.64 0.93
N VAL A 133 14.78 11.54 0.20
CA VAL A 133 13.85 11.05 -0.82
C VAL A 133 13.08 9.87 -0.24
N VAL A 134 11.76 9.94 -0.27
CA VAL A 134 10.85 8.84 0.05
C VAL A 134 10.14 8.44 -1.24
N SER A 135 10.23 7.17 -1.62
CA SER A 135 9.59 6.64 -2.83
C SER A 135 8.36 5.81 -2.45
N ILE A 136 7.17 6.29 -2.82
CA ILE A 136 5.92 5.51 -2.76
C ILE A 136 6.00 4.46 -3.86
N GLY A 137 5.72 3.21 -3.55
CA GLY A 137 6.02 2.15 -4.50
C GLY A 137 7.49 1.76 -4.50
N GLY A 138 8.22 1.95 -3.40
CA GLY A 138 9.55 1.39 -3.17
C GLY A 138 10.71 2.01 -3.96
N ALA A 139 11.94 1.61 -3.60
CA ALA A 139 13.19 2.13 -4.17
C ALA A 139 13.78 1.31 -5.35
N GLY A 140 13.11 0.22 -5.76
CA GLY A 140 13.54 -0.68 -6.84
C GLY A 140 12.50 -0.84 -7.96
N THR A 141 12.73 -1.73 -8.92
CA THR A 141 11.79 -1.98 -10.04
C THR A 141 10.48 -2.62 -9.62
N PHE A 142 10.50 -3.46 -8.59
CA PHE A 142 9.33 -4.10 -8.02
C PHE A 142 9.25 -3.80 -6.52
N ASP A 143 8.11 -3.30 -6.08
CA ASP A 143 7.85 -2.91 -4.70
C ASP A 143 6.84 -3.82 -4.01
N GLY A 144 6.72 -3.67 -2.70
CA GLY A 144 5.69 -4.27 -1.86
C GLY A 144 4.29 -4.14 -2.44
N ILE A 145 3.91 -3.01 -3.06
CA ILE A 145 2.58 -2.90 -3.71
C ILE A 145 2.41 -3.92 -4.85
N PHE A 146 3.35 -3.95 -5.79
CA PHE A 146 3.31 -4.89 -6.93
C PHE A 146 3.38 -6.35 -6.46
N LEU A 147 4.34 -6.67 -5.59
CA LEU A 147 4.52 -8.02 -5.06
C LEU A 147 3.30 -8.47 -4.25
N THR A 148 2.65 -7.57 -3.52
CA THR A 148 1.39 -7.86 -2.82
C THR A 148 0.32 -8.28 -3.81
N GLY A 149 0.17 -7.58 -4.93
CA GLY A 149 -0.78 -7.96 -5.98
C GLY A 149 -0.48 -9.34 -6.57
N VAL A 150 0.78 -9.61 -6.90
CA VAL A 150 1.18 -10.91 -7.49
C VAL A 150 1.00 -12.06 -6.48
N PHE A 151 1.47 -11.88 -5.25
CA PHE A 151 1.36 -12.93 -4.23
C PHE A 151 -0.07 -13.13 -3.74
N SER A 152 -0.92 -12.09 -3.70
CA SER A 152 -2.32 -12.27 -3.33
C SER A 152 -3.06 -13.16 -4.33
N VAL A 153 -2.77 -13.03 -5.63
CA VAL A 153 -3.27 -13.94 -6.66
C VAL A 153 -2.82 -15.37 -6.36
N ILE A 154 -1.51 -15.59 -6.20
CA ILE A 154 -0.94 -16.92 -5.95
C ILE A 154 -1.55 -17.54 -4.69
N PHE A 155 -1.62 -16.79 -3.60
CA PHE A 155 -2.21 -17.26 -2.33
C PHE A 155 -3.69 -17.56 -2.47
N SER A 156 -4.42 -16.76 -3.23
CA SER A 156 -5.84 -17.03 -3.47
C SER A 156 -6.10 -18.29 -4.27
N LEU A 157 -5.17 -18.70 -5.15
CA LEU A 157 -5.27 -19.96 -5.90
C LEU A 157 -5.14 -21.19 -4.99
N PHE A 158 -4.49 -21.08 -3.83
CA PHE A 158 -4.45 -22.16 -2.85
C PHE A 158 -5.73 -22.29 -2.01
N LEU A 159 -6.65 -21.30 -2.09
CA LEU A 159 -7.90 -21.28 -1.32
C LEU A 159 -9.10 -21.84 -2.09
N ILE A 160 -8.97 -22.03 -3.41
CA ILE A 160 -10.04 -22.45 -4.34
C ILE A 160 -9.77 -23.88 -4.79
#